data_AF-A0A2G9SFR2-F1
#
_entry.id   AF-A0A2G9SFR2-F1
#
_cell.length_a   1.000
_cell.length_b   1.000
_cell.length_c   1.000
_cell.angle_alpha   90.00
_cell.angle_beta   90.00
_cell.angle_gamma   90.00
#
_symmetry.space_group_name_H-M   'P 1'
#
loop_
_entity.id
_entity.type
_entity.pdbx_description
1 polymer ?
#
loop_
_entity_poly.entity_id
_entity_poly.type
_entity_poly.pdbx_seq_one_letter_code
_entity_poly.pdbx_strand_id
1 'polypeptide(L)'
;MKVPIIMLNSAAELQNYIDTTQLTRDLGGTLDYCHKNWLLHRTAIESFALMVKQTAQTLQVFGTELAETELPNDVSTTTALLAVHTEKKEKMKDDLKLALKQGSDILEQIKQPVKENPEYKMNQDQTDNQTTVERLIIQLNETETAFDEFWSKHQLKLEQCLQLRHFELKFREIKAALDSISERATTYRDVGNSCSHVEHILKDLCSFEEKSQEEIQSAQALAREGDHLILSNHYAVDSILPKCNELHHLCGSISSNIQQRRAYLYKSLELHRRLEKIPYLDPLMSSLGLCASLHNAGRSWWQRPEGCSTWLPENITAPCLSTPQGRI
;
A
#
# COMPACT_ATOMS: atom_id res chain seq x y z
N MET A 1 53.07 43.84 -10.64
CA MET A 1 54.05 43.30 -11.60
C MET A 1 53.96 44.11 -12.88
N LYS A 2 55.06 44.70 -13.37
CA LYS A 2 55.09 45.32 -14.71
C LYS A 2 55.37 44.21 -15.71
N VAL A 3 54.44 43.95 -16.63
CA VAL A 3 54.66 43.00 -17.73
C VAL A 3 55.67 43.63 -18.69
N PRO A 4 56.84 43.01 -18.94
CA PRO A 4 57.84 43.56 -19.85
C PRO A 4 57.28 43.58 -21.28
N ILE A 5 57.41 44.72 -21.97
CA ILE A 5 57.00 44.88 -23.37
C ILE A 5 58.24 44.67 -24.24
N ILE A 6 58.18 43.70 -25.15
CA ILE A 6 59.25 43.38 -26.10
C ILE A 6 58.75 43.78 -27.49
N MET A 7 59.50 44.64 -28.18
CA MET A 7 59.21 45.04 -29.55
C MET A 7 60.03 44.17 -30.51
N LEU A 8 59.35 43.56 -31.48
CA LEU A 8 59.96 42.70 -32.50
C LEU A 8 59.94 43.40 -33.85
N ASN A 9 60.99 43.22 -34.65
CA ASN A 9 61.10 43.85 -35.98
C ASN A 9 60.48 43.00 -37.09
N SER A 10 60.18 41.72 -36.82
CA SER A 10 59.50 40.83 -37.76
C SER A 10 58.80 39.68 -37.04
N ALA A 11 57.81 39.05 -37.69
CA ALA A 11 57.13 37.87 -37.15
C ALA A 11 58.08 36.69 -36.94
N ALA A 12 59.17 36.59 -37.71
CA ALA A 12 60.18 35.54 -37.55
C ALA A 12 60.94 35.64 -36.22
N GLU A 13 60.99 36.81 -35.57
CA GLU A 13 61.61 36.94 -34.25
C GLU A 13 60.76 36.31 -33.13
N LEU A 14 59.47 36.03 -33.37
CA LEU A 14 58.58 35.39 -32.39
C LEU A 14 59.11 34.02 -31.94
N GLN A 15 59.73 33.26 -32.85
CA GLN A 15 60.27 31.93 -32.56
C GLN A 15 61.41 31.94 -31.52
N ASN A 16 62.04 33.10 -31.27
CA ASN A 16 63.07 33.24 -30.23
C ASN A 16 62.48 33.33 -28.81
N TYR A 17 61.17 33.62 -28.70
CA TYR A 17 60.48 33.84 -27.44
C TYR A 17 59.33 32.85 -27.19
N ILE A 18 58.75 32.30 -28.25
CA ILE A 18 57.60 31.40 -28.22
C ILE A 18 57.97 30.13 -28.98
N ASP A 19 57.66 28.98 -28.38
CA ASP A 19 57.83 27.68 -29.04
C ASP A 19 57.03 27.64 -30.35
N THR A 20 57.64 27.14 -31.42
CA THR A 20 57.00 27.06 -32.74
C THR A 20 55.74 26.20 -32.74
N THR A 21 55.61 25.27 -31.79
CA THR A 21 54.38 24.47 -31.57
C THR A 21 53.19 25.27 -31.07
N GLN A 22 53.40 26.48 -30.54
CA GLN A 22 52.35 27.38 -30.04
C GLN A 22 52.02 28.50 -31.03
N LEU A 23 52.75 28.60 -32.14
CA LEU A 23 52.52 29.58 -33.18
C LEU A 23 51.76 28.94 -34.35
N THR A 24 50.81 29.67 -34.92
CA THR A 24 50.08 29.26 -36.12
C THR A 24 50.98 29.38 -37.36
N ARG A 25 50.60 28.70 -38.46
CA ARG A 25 51.43 28.63 -39.68
C ARG A 25 51.72 30.00 -40.30
N ASP A 26 50.80 30.94 -40.20
CA ASP A 26 50.96 32.34 -40.62
C ASP A 26 52.00 33.12 -39.81
N LEU A 27 52.31 32.67 -38.60
CA LEU A 27 53.38 33.20 -37.73
C LEU A 27 54.65 32.33 -37.75
N GLY A 28 54.76 31.39 -38.69
CA GLY A 28 55.93 30.51 -38.83
C GLY A 28 55.98 29.30 -37.89
N GLY A 29 54.85 28.96 -37.24
CA GLY A 29 54.77 27.82 -36.34
C GLY A 29 54.08 26.58 -36.92
N THR A 30 53.86 25.59 -36.05
CA THR A 30 53.28 24.28 -36.36
C THR A 30 51.93 24.03 -35.69
N LEU A 31 51.40 24.99 -34.93
CA LEU A 31 50.08 24.89 -34.30
C LEU A 31 49.00 24.78 -35.39
N ASP A 32 48.27 23.67 -35.36
CA ASP A 32 47.10 23.47 -36.20
C ASP A 32 45.88 24.18 -35.60
N TYR A 33 45.60 25.38 -36.10
CA TYR A 33 44.49 26.23 -35.67
C TYR A 33 43.56 26.55 -36.83
N CYS A 34 42.26 26.36 -36.60
CA CYS A 34 41.20 26.78 -37.51
C CYS A 34 40.15 27.55 -36.71
N HIS A 35 40.07 28.87 -36.95
CA HIS A 35 39.13 29.74 -36.23
C HIS A 35 37.68 29.28 -36.36
N LYS A 36 37.28 28.78 -37.54
CA LYS A 36 35.94 28.24 -37.78
C LYS A 36 35.64 27.05 -36.87
N ASN A 37 36.55 26.09 -36.77
CA ASN A 37 36.36 24.89 -35.93
C ASN A 37 36.37 25.25 -34.45
N TRP A 38 37.27 26.15 -34.05
CA TRP A 38 37.31 26.68 -32.68
C TRP A 38 35.97 27.32 -32.28
N LEU A 39 35.42 28.20 -33.14
CA LEU A 39 34.14 28.85 -32.89
C LEU A 39 32.98 27.85 -32.84
N LEU A 40 32.97 26.86 -33.74
CA LEU A 40 31.97 25.79 -33.77
C LEU A 40 31.97 24.97 -32.47
N HIS A 41 33.12 24.46 -32.06
CA HIS A 41 33.24 23.69 -30.81
C HIS A 41 32.85 24.54 -29.61
N ARG A 42 33.36 25.76 -29.51
CA ARG A 42 33.06 26.65 -28.38
C ARG A 42 31.56 26.91 -28.25
N THR A 43 30.89 27.25 -29.36
CA THR A 43 29.44 27.51 -29.36
C THR A 43 28.64 26.25 -28.99
N ALA A 44 29.04 25.09 -29.50
CA ALA A 44 28.40 23.82 -29.20
C ALA A 44 28.54 23.44 -27.71
N ILE A 45 29.73 23.62 -27.14
CA ILE A 45 30.02 23.34 -25.73
C ILE A 45 29.25 24.30 -24.82
N GLU A 46 29.21 25.60 -25.13
CA GLU A 46 28.45 26.59 -24.36
C GLU A 46 26.94 26.28 -24.39
N SER A 47 26.40 25.92 -25.55
CA SER A 47 25.00 25.48 -25.70
C SER A 47 24.73 24.21 -24.89
N PHE A 48 25.62 23.22 -24.96
CA PHE A 48 25.49 21.98 -24.20
C PHE A 48 25.57 22.22 -22.69
N ALA A 49 26.47 23.07 -22.22
CA ALA A 49 26.57 23.44 -20.81
C ALA A 49 25.28 24.12 -20.30
N LEU A 50 24.66 24.98 -21.13
CA LEU A 50 23.37 25.58 -20.82
C LEU A 50 22.27 24.51 -20.73
N MET A 51 22.25 23.56 -21.67
CA MET A 51 21.31 22.44 -21.65
C MET A 51 21.47 21.58 -20.39
N VAL A 52 22.71 21.19 -20.01
CA VAL A 52 22.99 20.44 -18.78
C VAL A 52 22.41 21.15 -17.57
N LYS A 53 22.64 22.47 -17.47
CA LYS A 53 22.10 23.29 -16.38
C LYS A 53 20.57 23.32 -16.38
N GLN A 54 19.93 23.49 -17.53
CA GLN A 54 18.47 23.55 -17.65
C GLN A 54 17.82 22.20 -17.31
N THR A 55 18.41 21.10 -17.77
CA THR A 55 17.94 19.74 -17.46
C THR A 55 18.03 19.45 -15.96
N ALA A 56 19.17 19.77 -15.34
CA ALA A 56 19.35 19.60 -13.89
C ALA A 56 18.34 20.44 -13.10
N GLN A 57 18.11 21.70 -13.50
CA GLN A 57 17.12 22.57 -12.87
C GLN A 57 15.69 22.02 -13.01
N THR A 58 15.35 21.48 -14.18
CA THR A 58 14.01 20.92 -14.45
C THR A 58 13.76 19.69 -13.59
N LEU A 59 14.74 18.78 -13.49
CA LEU A 59 14.67 17.61 -12.62
C LEU A 59 14.60 18.00 -11.15
N GLN A 60 15.32 19.04 -10.73
CA GLN A 60 15.26 19.54 -9.36
C GLN A 60 13.88 20.11 -9.00
N VAL A 61 13.29 20.91 -9.89
CA VAL A 61 11.93 21.46 -9.70
C VAL A 61 10.92 20.32 -9.59
N PHE A 62 11.00 19.32 -10.48
CA PHE A 62 10.11 18.17 -10.40
C PHE A 62 10.35 17.33 -9.15
N GLY A 63 11.61 17.07 -8.77
CA GLY A 63 11.93 16.38 -7.51
C GLY A 63 11.35 17.10 -6.29
N THR A 64 11.32 18.43 -6.30
CA THR A 64 10.70 19.24 -5.25
C THR A 64 9.17 19.09 -5.27
N GLU A 65 8.54 19.16 -6.45
CA GLU A 65 7.09 18.90 -6.62
C GLU A 65 6.72 17.52 -6.04
N LEU A 66 7.49 16.49 -6.38
CA LEU A 66 7.28 15.12 -5.88
C LEU A 66 7.46 15.03 -4.35
N ALA A 67 8.48 15.68 -3.79
CA ALA A 67 8.75 15.65 -2.34
C ALA A 67 7.67 16.37 -1.52
N GLU A 68 7.09 17.44 -2.07
CA GLU A 68 6.03 18.23 -1.44
C GLU A 68 4.63 17.67 -1.71
N THR A 69 4.51 16.63 -2.54
CA THR A 69 3.22 16.02 -2.87
C THR A 69 2.61 15.34 -1.64
N GLU A 70 1.41 15.79 -1.26
CA GLU A 70 0.58 15.11 -0.27
C GLU A 70 -0.04 13.83 -0.84
N LEU A 71 -0.10 12.78 -0.02
CA LEU A 71 -0.68 11.50 -0.43
C LEU A 71 -2.21 11.62 -0.50
N PRO A 72 -2.85 11.29 -1.64
CA PRO A 72 -4.31 11.36 -1.75
C PRO A 72 -5.02 10.33 -0.87
N ASN A 73 -6.30 10.59 -0.58
CA ASN A 73 -7.11 9.79 0.34
C ASN A 73 -8.08 8.80 -0.34
N ASP A 74 -8.13 8.77 -1.67
CA ASP A 74 -8.99 7.86 -2.45
C ASP A 74 -8.24 7.18 -3.61
N VAL A 75 -8.77 6.04 -4.07
CA VAL A 75 -8.18 5.21 -5.14
C VAL A 75 -8.05 5.96 -6.46
N SER A 76 -9.07 6.73 -6.85
CA SER A 76 -9.11 7.40 -8.16
C SER A 76 -8.03 8.47 -8.25
N THR A 77 -7.98 9.34 -7.24
CA THR A 77 -6.99 10.44 -7.19
C THR A 77 -5.57 9.89 -7.06
N THR A 78 -5.32 8.87 -6.23
CA THR A 78 -3.99 8.26 -6.13
C THR A 78 -3.55 7.60 -7.45
N THR A 79 -4.47 6.93 -8.15
CA THR A 79 -4.18 6.31 -9.46
C THR A 79 -3.84 7.37 -10.52
N ALA A 80 -4.65 8.43 -10.60
CA ALA A 80 -4.41 9.52 -11.54
C ALA A 80 -3.07 10.23 -11.26
N LEU A 81 -2.77 10.49 -9.99
CA LEU A 81 -1.52 11.11 -9.58
C LEU A 81 -0.30 10.27 -9.95
N LEU A 82 -0.34 8.94 -9.70
CA LEU A 82 0.73 8.02 -10.09
C LEU A 82 0.96 8.02 -11.60
N ALA A 83 -0.11 8.02 -12.39
CA ALA A 83 -0.02 8.08 -13.85
C ALA A 83 0.61 9.39 -14.33
N VAL A 84 0.14 10.54 -13.83
CA VAL A 84 0.68 11.87 -14.19
C VAL A 84 2.16 11.98 -13.83
N HIS A 85 2.54 11.54 -12.63
CA HIS A 85 3.94 11.57 -12.21
C HIS A 85 4.82 10.65 -13.06
N THR A 86 4.34 9.47 -13.40
CA THR A 86 5.07 8.52 -14.26
C THR A 86 5.26 9.08 -15.66
N GLU A 87 4.22 9.68 -16.25
CA GLU A 87 4.30 10.34 -17.56
C GLU A 87 5.32 11.49 -17.57
N LYS A 88 5.26 12.37 -16.56
CA LYS A 88 6.24 13.47 -16.40
C LYS A 88 7.67 12.92 -16.30
N LYS A 89 7.88 11.85 -15.50
CA LYS A 89 9.18 11.19 -15.34
C LYS A 89 9.69 10.62 -16.66
N GLU A 90 8.85 9.92 -17.44
CA GLU A 90 9.26 9.36 -18.73
C GLU A 90 9.64 10.44 -19.73
N LYS A 91 8.88 11.55 -19.77
CA LYS A 91 9.24 12.71 -20.59
C LYS A 91 10.61 13.28 -20.23
N MET A 92 10.90 13.44 -18.93
CA MET A 92 12.20 13.93 -18.47
C MET A 92 13.34 12.96 -18.78
N LYS A 93 13.07 11.64 -18.74
CA LYS A 93 14.03 10.63 -19.18
C LYS A 93 14.36 10.75 -20.66
N ASP A 94 13.37 11.04 -21.51
CA ASP A 94 13.62 11.25 -22.93
C ASP A 94 14.42 12.54 -23.19
N ASP A 95 14.11 13.62 -22.48
CA ASP A 95 14.89 14.87 -22.55
C ASP A 95 16.36 14.66 -22.10
N LEU A 96 16.59 13.87 -21.04
CA LEU A 96 17.93 13.48 -20.58
C LEU A 96 18.70 12.68 -21.64
N LYS A 97 18.06 11.67 -22.26
CA LYS A 97 18.68 10.87 -23.34
C LYS A 97 19.09 11.76 -24.52
N LEU A 98 18.25 12.72 -24.89
CA LEU A 98 18.57 13.67 -25.96
C LEU A 98 19.77 14.54 -25.59
N ALA A 99 19.83 15.04 -24.35
CA ALA A 99 20.97 15.84 -23.87
C ALA A 99 22.28 15.02 -23.87
N LEU A 100 22.25 13.78 -23.36
CA LEU A 100 23.40 12.87 -23.36
C LEU A 100 23.88 12.55 -24.78
N LYS A 101 22.95 12.37 -25.73
CA LYS A 101 23.28 12.19 -27.14
C LYS A 101 24.00 13.40 -27.70
N GLN A 102 23.49 14.62 -27.45
CA GLN A 102 24.17 15.84 -27.91
C GLN A 102 25.59 15.97 -27.34
N GLY A 103 25.79 15.67 -26.06
CA GLY A 103 27.13 15.64 -25.46
C GLY A 103 28.05 14.64 -26.16
N SER A 104 27.53 13.45 -26.45
CA SER A 104 28.27 12.39 -27.16
C SER A 104 28.64 12.79 -28.58
N ASP A 105 27.71 13.42 -29.32
CA ASP A 105 27.92 13.91 -30.68
C ASP A 105 28.99 15.02 -30.72
N ILE A 106 29.00 15.94 -29.75
CA ILE A 106 30.04 16.97 -29.61
C ILE A 106 31.39 16.33 -29.30
N LEU A 107 31.43 15.38 -28.38
CA LEU A 107 32.67 14.67 -28.01
C LEU A 107 33.26 13.91 -29.20
N GLU A 108 32.39 13.30 -30.01
CA GLU A 108 32.79 12.62 -31.24
C GLU A 108 33.39 13.60 -32.26
N GLN A 109 32.77 14.76 -32.47
CA GLN A 109 33.29 15.82 -33.36
C GLN A 109 34.67 16.31 -32.90
N ILE A 110 34.86 16.54 -31.60
CA ILE A 110 36.16 16.96 -31.05
C ILE A 110 37.23 15.89 -31.28
N LYS A 111 36.87 14.60 -31.16
CA LYS A 111 37.79 13.46 -31.34
C LYS A 111 37.98 13.04 -32.80
N GLN A 112 37.21 13.58 -33.74
CA GLN A 112 37.25 13.18 -35.16
C GLN A 112 38.64 13.29 -35.79
N PRO A 113 39.44 14.36 -35.59
CA PRO A 113 40.78 14.46 -36.19
C PRO A 113 41.73 13.34 -35.73
N VAL A 114 41.61 12.91 -34.46
CA VAL A 114 42.39 11.80 -33.90
C VAL A 114 41.95 10.45 -34.47
N LYS A 115 40.64 10.28 -34.75
CA LYS A 115 40.10 9.08 -35.40
C LYS A 115 40.58 8.96 -36.86
N GLU A 116 40.60 10.08 -37.59
CA GLU A 116 41.00 10.12 -39.00
C GLU A 116 42.52 10.01 -39.18
N ASN A 117 43.29 10.57 -38.25
CA ASN A 117 44.74 10.47 -38.22
C ASN A 117 45.24 10.16 -36.80
N PRO A 118 45.66 8.91 -36.50
CA PRO A 118 46.19 8.54 -35.19
C PRO A 118 47.45 9.30 -34.76
N GLU A 119 48.20 9.90 -35.70
CA GLU A 119 49.36 10.74 -35.40
C GLU A 119 48.98 12.19 -35.07
N TYR A 120 47.69 12.54 -35.20
CA TYR A 120 47.18 13.87 -34.85
C TYR A 120 47.33 14.13 -33.36
N LYS A 121 48.07 15.18 -33.02
CA LYS A 121 48.21 15.66 -31.64
C LYS A 121 47.23 16.80 -31.42
N MET A 122 46.29 16.58 -30.52
CA MET A 122 45.39 17.65 -30.07
C MET A 122 46.20 18.78 -29.44
N ASN A 123 45.82 20.01 -29.75
CA ASN A 123 46.32 21.18 -29.04
C ASN A 123 45.62 21.32 -27.68
N GLN A 124 46.14 22.22 -26.83
CA GLN A 124 45.63 22.40 -25.47
C GLN A 124 44.13 22.76 -25.44
N ASP A 125 43.66 23.64 -26.33
CA ASP A 125 42.25 24.05 -26.40
C ASP A 125 41.32 22.87 -26.75
N GLN A 126 41.73 22.00 -27.68
CA GLN A 126 40.99 20.79 -28.03
C GLN A 126 40.93 19.80 -26.86
N THR A 127 42.04 19.60 -26.14
CA THR A 127 42.07 18.77 -24.94
C THR A 127 41.17 19.32 -23.83
N ASP A 128 41.23 20.63 -23.58
CA ASP A 128 40.39 21.32 -22.59
C ASP A 128 38.90 21.23 -22.95
N ASN A 129 38.57 21.39 -24.23
CA ASN A 129 37.21 21.22 -24.76
C ASN A 129 36.73 19.78 -24.56
N GLN A 130 37.56 18.78 -24.89
CA GLN A 130 37.25 17.38 -24.67
C GLN A 130 36.95 17.10 -23.19
N THR A 131 37.85 17.51 -22.28
CA THR A 131 37.68 17.33 -20.83
C THR A 131 36.42 18.04 -20.32
N THR A 132 36.11 19.22 -20.84
CA THR A 132 34.91 19.97 -20.46
C THR A 132 33.63 19.21 -20.85
N VAL A 133 33.56 18.69 -22.07
CA VAL A 133 32.40 17.91 -22.54
C VAL A 133 32.26 16.60 -21.77
N GLU A 134 33.37 15.86 -21.56
CA GLU A 134 33.38 14.63 -20.76
C GLU A 134 32.84 14.89 -19.34
N ARG A 135 33.28 15.97 -18.70
CA ARG A 135 32.78 16.36 -17.38
C ARG A 135 31.29 16.70 -17.39
N LEU A 136 30.80 17.42 -18.40
CA LEU A 136 29.38 17.76 -18.52
C LEU A 136 28.50 16.51 -18.72
N ILE A 137 28.97 15.54 -19.50
CA ILE A 137 28.29 14.24 -19.67
C ILE A 137 28.25 13.48 -18.33
N ILE A 138 29.36 13.44 -17.59
CA ILE A 138 29.40 12.82 -16.26
C ILE A 138 28.37 13.48 -15.33
N GLN A 139 28.30 14.81 -15.30
CA GLN A 139 27.32 15.54 -14.49
C GLN A 139 25.87 15.21 -14.85
N LEU A 140 25.54 15.05 -16.15
CA LEU A 140 24.21 14.60 -16.56
C LEU A 140 23.91 13.18 -16.08
N ASN A 141 24.84 12.25 -16.22
CA ASN A 141 24.67 10.87 -15.75
C ASN A 141 24.48 10.79 -14.22
N GLU A 142 25.25 11.58 -13.46
CA GLU A 142 25.10 11.69 -12.01
C GLU A 142 23.73 12.28 -11.63
N THR A 143 23.28 13.29 -12.38
CA THR A 143 21.95 13.91 -12.18
C THR A 143 20.83 12.90 -12.46
N GLU A 144 20.94 12.13 -13.54
CA GLU A 144 20.00 11.07 -13.88
C GLU A 144 19.96 9.98 -12.80
N THR A 145 21.13 9.53 -12.33
CA THR A 145 21.25 8.50 -11.30
C THR A 145 20.60 8.94 -9.99
N ALA A 146 20.90 10.16 -9.54
CA ALA A 146 20.31 10.73 -8.33
C ALA A 146 18.78 10.87 -8.43
N PHE A 147 18.29 11.29 -9.61
CA PHE A 147 16.86 11.39 -9.86
C PHE A 147 16.17 10.02 -9.87
N ASP A 148 16.78 9.00 -10.47
CA ASP A 148 16.22 7.65 -10.48
C ASP A 148 16.11 7.06 -9.07
N GLU A 149 17.14 7.22 -8.24
CA GLU A 149 17.11 6.76 -6.86
C GLU A 149 16.01 7.44 -6.05
N PHE A 150 15.81 8.75 -6.25
CA PHE A 150 14.72 9.49 -5.64
C PHE A 150 13.36 9.01 -6.15
N TRP A 151 13.21 8.88 -7.47
CA TRP A 151 11.99 8.43 -8.12
C TRP A 151 11.56 7.05 -7.64
N SER A 152 12.48 6.07 -7.54
CA SER A 152 12.15 4.73 -7.05
C SER A 152 11.54 4.74 -5.65
N LYS A 153 12.06 5.59 -4.75
CA LYS A 153 11.52 5.74 -3.39
C LYS A 153 10.15 6.42 -3.39
N HIS A 154 10.00 7.46 -4.20
CA HIS A 154 8.74 8.19 -4.33
C HIS A 154 7.63 7.31 -4.93
N GLN A 155 7.92 6.63 -6.04
CA GLN A 155 7.02 5.71 -6.72
C GLN A 155 6.57 4.60 -5.76
N LEU A 156 7.50 3.95 -5.06
CA LEU A 156 7.17 2.92 -4.09
C LEU A 156 6.20 3.44 -3.01
N LYS A 157 6.44 4.63 -2.46
CA LYS A 157 5.56 5.23 -1.45
C LYS A 157 4.16 5.51 -1.99
N LEU A 158 4.05 5.97 -3.25
CA LEU A 158 2.76 6.27 -3.89
C LEU A 158 2.01 4.99 -4.27
N GLU A 159 2.70 3.94 -4.71
CA GLU A 159 2.15 2.61 -4.95
C GLU A 159 1.63 1.98 -3.65
N GLN A 160 2.39 2.07 -2.57
CA GLN A 160 1.93 1.67 -1.24
C GLN A 160 0.72 2.51 -0.79
N CYS A 161 0.66 3.80 -1.14
CA CYS A 161 -0.52 4.60 -0.85
C CYS A 161 -1.76 4.03 -1.57
N LEU A 162 -1.62 3.68 -2.84
CA LEU A 162 -2.69 3.08 -3.63
C LEU A 162 -3.14 1.72 -3.06
N GLN A 163 -2.19 0.86 -2.67
CA GLN A 163 -2.46 -0.41 -1.99
C GLN A 163 -3.28 -0.19 -0.71
N LEU A 164 -2.89 0.76 0.12
CA LEU A 164 -3.63 1.13 1.32
C LEU A 164 -5.04 1.61 0.99
N ARG A 165 -5.23 2.47 -0.03
CA ARG A 165 -6.57 2.93 -0.42
C ARG A 165 -7.48 1.78 -0.82
N HIS A 166 -6.96 0.81 -1.58
CA HIS A 166 -7.72 -0.40 -1.95
C HIS A 166 -8.05 -1.28 -0.75
N PHE A 167 -7.06 -1.49 0.14
CA PHE A 167 -7.26 -2.25 1.36
C PHE A 167 -8.35 -1.63 2.24
N GLU A 168 -8.31 -0.31 2.44
CA GLU A 168 -9.32 0.42 3.24
C GLU A 168 -10.71 0.43 2.60
N LEU A 169 -10.80 0.41 1.27
CA LEU A 169 -12.08 0.26 0.57
C LEU A 169 -12.67 -1.13 0.82
N LYS A 170 -11.91 -2.20 0.52
CA LYS A 170 -12.34 -3.59 0.76
C LYS A 170 -12.69 -3.83 2.23
N PHE A 171 -11.90 -3.26 3.14
CA PHE A 171 -12.14 -3.37 4.58
C PHE A 171 -13.52 -2.82 4.96
N ARG A 172 -13.91 -1.65 4.46
CA ARG A 172 -15.23 -1.06 4.76
C ARG A 172 -16.37 -1.92 4.24
N GLU A 173 -16.25 -2.46 3.03
CA GLU A 173 -17.26 -3.32 2.41
C GLU A 173 -17.44 -4.62 3.20
N ILE A 174 -16.34 -5.33 3.46
CA ILE A 174 -16.35 -6.59 4.21
C ILE A 174 -16.80 -6.38 5.65
N LYS A 175 -16.34 -5.31 6.31
CA LYS A 175 -16.75 -5.00 7.68
C LYS A 175 -18.27 -4.81 7.76
N ALA A 176 -18.86 -4.06 6.83
CA ALA A 176 -20.31 -3.88 6.80
C ALA A 176 -21.07 -5.22 6.61
N ALA A 177 -20.54 -6.13 5.79
CA ALA A 177 -21.11 -7.47 5.63
C ALA A 177 -21.00 -8.30 6.92
N LEU A 178 -19.84 -8.28 7.60
CA LEU A 178 -19.64 -8.96 8.88
C LEU A 178 -20.53 -8.39 9.99
N ASP A 179 -20.70 -7.07 10.06
CA ASP A 179 -21.59 -6.42 11.02
C ASP A 179 -23.04 -6.89 10.83
N SER A 180 -23.51 -6.98 9.58
CA SER A 180 -24.84 -7.50 9.23
C SER A 180 -25.01 -8.98 9.60
N ILE A 181 -23.98 -9.81 9.37
CA ILE A 181 -23.96 -11.21 9.80
C ILE A 181 -24.03 -11.31 11.33
N SER A 182 -23.23 -10.51 12.03
CA SER A 182 -23.20 -10.46 13.49
C SER A 182 -24.57 -10.08 14.06
N GLU A 183 -25.18 -9.02 13.53
CA GLU A 183 -26.53 -8.59 13.93
C GLU A 183 -27.56 -9.72 13.69
N ARG A 184 -27.55 -10.32 12.50
CA ARG A 184 -28.45 -11.43 12.16
C ARG A 184 -28.24 -12.65 13.06
N ALA A 185 -26.99 -12.96 13.43
CA ALA A 185 -26.70 -14.05 14.37
C ALA A 185 -27.38 -13.85 15.73
N THR A 186 -27.49 -12.59 16.21
CA THR A 186 -28.17 -12.29 17.49
C THR A 186 -29.68 -12.54 17.48
N THR A 187 -30.29 -12.72 16.31
CA THR A 187 -31.74 -13.02 16.18
C THR A 187 -32.06 -14.48 16.52
N TYR A 188 -31.08 -15.39 16.41
CA TYR A 188 -31.21 -16.79 16.82
C TYR A 188 -31.20 -16.90 18.36
N ARG A 189 -32.32 -16.56 19.01
CA ARG A 189 -32.48 -16.67 20.48
C ARG A 189 -33.41 -17.80 20.91
N ASP A 190 -34.28 -18.25 20.02
CA ASP A 190 -35.29 -19.29 20.30
C ASP A 190 -34.69 -20.70 20.42
N VAL A 191 -34.92 -21.35 21.56
CA VAL A 191 -34.41 -22.69 21.87
C VAL A 191 -35.35 -23.82 21.44
N GLY A 192 -36.49 -23.48 20.84
CA GLY A 192 -37.50 -24.43 20.36
C GLY A 192 -38.35 -25.05 21.48
N ASN A 193 -39.60 -25.36 21.16
CA ASN A 193 -40.60 -25.90 22.10
C ASN A 193 -41.01 -27.36 21.80
N SER A 194 -40.47 -27.97 20.75
CA SER A 194 -40.66 -29.38 20.39
C SER A 194 -39.45 -29.88 19.61
N CYS A 195 -39.28 -31.21 19.47
CA CYS A 195 -38.23 -31.79 18.63
C CYS A 195 -38.23 -31.22 17.20
N SER A 196 -39.40 -31.17 16.56
CA SER A 196 -39.56 -30.66 15.19
C SER A 196 -39.20 -29.19 15.06
N HIS A 197 -39.56 -28.36 16.04
CA HIS A 197 -39.22 -26.94 16.04
C HIS A 197 -37.71 -26.73 16.21
N VAL A 198 -37.06 -27.45 17.13
CA VAL A 198 -35.60 -27.35 17.32
C VAL A 198 -34.84 -27.80 16.07
N GLU A 199 -35.28 -28.87 15.42
CA GLU A 199 -34.70 -29.36 14.16
C GLU A 199 -34.84 -28.34 13.02
N HIS A 200 -35.97 -27.64 12.95
CA HIS A 200 -36.16 -26.53 12.01
C HIS A 200 -35.17 -25.38 12.28
N ILE A 201 -35.06 -24.92 13.53
CA ILE A 201 -34.13 -23.83 13.89
C ILE A 201 -32.68 -24.23 13.59
N LEU A 202 -32.29 -25.48 13.86
CA LEU A 202 -30.97 -26.01 13.54
C LEU A 202 -30.70 -25.99 12.03
N LYS A 203 -31.69 -26.38 11.21
CA LYS A 203 -31.60 -26.32 9.75
C LYS A 203 -31.44 -24.89 9.25
N ASP A 204 -32.20 -23.95 9.79
CA ASP A 204 -32.09 -22.53 9.45
C ASP A 204 -30.73 -21.95 9.85
N LEU A 205 -30.23 -22.30 11.05
CA LEU A 205 -28.91 -21.89 11.51
C LEU A 205 -27.80 -22.46 10.63
N CYS A 206 -27.92 -23.70 10.17
CA CYS A 206 -26.98 -24.34 9.24
C CYS A 206 -26.94 -23.59 7.90
N SER A 207 -28.10 -23.28 7.32
CA SER A 207 -28.17 -22.49 6.08
C SER A 207 -27.60 -21.08 6.25
N PHE A 208 -27.79 -20.46 7.41
CA PHE A 208 -27.18 -19.17 7.74
C PHE A 208 -25.67 -19.25 7.90
N GLU A 209 -25.14 -20.29 8.56
CA GLU A 209 -23.71 -20.55 8.72
C GLU A 209 -23.05 -20.72 7.34
N GLU A 210 -23.63 -21.54 6.45
CA GLU A 210 -23.14 -21.73 5.08
C GLU A 210 -23.08 -20.42 4.29
N LYS A 211 -24.13 -19.59 4.36
CA LYS A 211 -24.16 -18.28 3.69
C LYS A 211 -23.16 -17.28 4.27
N SER A 212 -22.93 -17.34 5.58
CA SER A 212 -22.02 -16.41 6.27
C SER A 212 -20.55 -16.79 6.04
N GLN A 213 -20.29 -18.04 5.66
CA GLN A 213 -18.94 -18.57 5.49
C GLN A 213 -18.15 -17.89 4.38
N GLU A 214 -18.83 -17.45 3.31
CA GLU A 214 -18.22 -16.71 2.18
C GLU A 214 -17.62 -15.38 2.65
N GLU A 215 -18.39 -14.57 3.38
CA GLU A 215 -17.93 -13.28 3.92
C GLU A 215 -16.83 -13.45 4.97
N ILE A 216 -16.92 -14.49 5.81
CA ILE A 216 -15.86 -14.82 6.78
C ILE A 216 -14.55 -15.19 6.06
N GLN A 217 -14.61 -15.96 4.96
CA GLN A 217 -13.44 -16.30 4.16
C GLN A 217 -12.86 -15.07 3.46
N SER A 218 -13.71 -14.21 2.93
CA SER A 218 -13.32 -12.93 2.33
C SER A 218 -12.57 -12.04 3.34
N ALA A 219 -13.10 -11.92 4.55
CA ALA A 219 -12.44 -11.19 5.64
C ALA A 219 -11.10 -11.80 6.06
N GLN A 220 -11.01 -13.12 6.16
CA GLN A 220 -9.75 -13.80 6.45
C GLN A 220 -8.72 -13.61 5.32
N ALA A 221 -9.15 -13.61 4.06
CA ALA A 221 -8.29 -13.36 2.93
C ALA A 221 -7.77 -11.91 2.93
N LEU A 222 -8.63 -10.93 3.21
CA LEU A 222 -8.22 -9.53 3.34
C LEU A 222 -7.25 -9.31 4.51
N ALA A 223 -7.48 -9.97 5.65
CA ALA A 223 -6.55 -9.89 6.77
C ALA A 223 -5.16 -10.43 6.40
N ARG A 224 -5.09 -11.56 5.67
CA ARG A 224 -3.82 -12.11 5.15
C ARG A 224 -3.16 -11.18 4.12
N GLU A 225 -3.95 -10.52 3.28
CA GLU A 225 -3.46 -9.48 2.36
C GLU A 225 -2.78 -8.36 3.17
N GLY A 226 -3.43 -7.88 4.24
CA GLY A 226 -2.87 -6.89 5.15
C GLY A 226 -1.60 -7.36 5.87
N ASP A 227 -1.56 -8.60 6.35
CA ASP A 227 -0.36 -9.19 6.97
C ASP A 227 0.82 -9.23 5.99
N HIS A 228 0.56 -9.56 4.72
CA HIS A 228 1.59 -9.53 3.68
C HIS A 228 2.11 -8.10 3.44
N LEU A 229 1.24 -7.09 3.43
CA LEU A 229 1.66 -5.69 3.33
C LEU A 229 2.55 -5.29 4.53
N ILE A 230 2.24 -5.76 5.73
CA ILE A 230 3.07 -5.49 6.92
C ILE A 230 4.45 -6.16 6.77
N LEU A 231 4.48 -7.43 6.35
CA LEU A 231 5.72 -8.16 6.12
C LEU A 231 6.59 -7.55 5.02
N SER A 232 5.99 -6.88 4.02
CA SER A 232 6.71 -6.14 2.98
C SER A 232 7.17 -4.74 3.39
N ASN A 233 7.10 -4.41 4.70
CA ASN A 233 7.52 -3.14 5.27
C ASN A 233 6.76 -1.93 4.69
N HIS A 234 5.45 -2.07 4.54
CA HIS A 234 4.58 -0.99 4.08
C HIS A 234 4.60 0.21 5.02
N TYR A 235 4.64 1.45 4.51
CA TYR A 235 4.77 2.65 5.35
C TYR A 235 3.63 2.88 6.36
N ALA A 236 2.53 2.14 6.27
CA ALA A 236 1.25 2.41 6.94
C ALA A 236 0.83 1.25 7.86
N VAL A 237 1.80 0.53 8.43
CA VAL A 237 1.56 -0.59 9.37
C VAL A 237 0.56 -0.20 10.45
N ASP A 238 0.69 1.00 11.03
CA ASP A 238 -0.19 1.49 12.11
C ASP A 238 -1.66 1.64 11.69
N SER A 239 -1.94 1.79 10.39
CA SER A 239 -3.31 1.85 9.85
C SER A 239 -3.84 0.47 9.46
N ILE A 240 -2.97 -0.42 8.98
CA ILE A 240 -3.32 -1.76 8.46
C ILE A 240 -3.52 -2.74 9.62
N LEU A 241 -2.59 -2.80 10.57
CA LEU A 241 -2.60 -3.79 11.65
C LEU A 241 -3.88 -3.78 12.50
N PRO A 242 -4.43 -2.62 12.95
CA PRO A 242 -5.67 -2.61 13.69
C PRO A 242 -6.85 -3.18 12.89
N LYS A 243 -6.90 -2.90 11.57
CA LYS A 243 -7.96 -3.39 10.68
C LYS A 243 -7.87 -4.92 10.50
N CYS A 244 -6.67 -5.49 10.34
CA CYS A 244 -6.49 -6.95 10.31
C CYS A 244 -6.96 -7.60 11.60
N ASN A 245 -6.56 -7.06 12.75
CA ASN A 245 -6.97 -7.56 14.06
C ASN A 245 -8.50 -7.49 14.25
N GLU A 246 -9.12 -6.41 13.80
CA GLU A 246 -10.58 -6.25 13.84
C GLU A 246 -11.30 -7.31 12.99
N LEU A 247 -10.84 -7.56 11.75
CA LEU A 247 -11.38 -8.63 10.90
C LEU A 247 -11.26 -10.00 11.56
N HIS A 248 -10.08 -10.33 12.12
CA HIS A 248 -9.88 -11.58 12.85
C HIS A 248 -10.82 -11.73 14.04
N HIS A 249 -10.98 -10.66 14.83
CA HIS A 249 -11.86 -10.66 15.99
C HIS A 249 -13.34 -10.84 15.59
N LEU A 250 -13.81 -10.13 14.56
CA LEU A 250 -15.18 -10.24 14.06
C LEU A 250 -15.46 -11.67 13.56
N CYS A 251 -14.57 -12.22 12.73
CA CYS A 251 -14.69 -13.60 12.25
C CYS A 251 -14.74 -14.60 13.41
N GLY A 252 -13.82 -14.50 14.37
CA GLY A 252 -13.79 -15.39 15.54
C GLY A 252 -15.06 -15.28 16.39
N SER A 253 -15.56 -14.06 16.60
CA SER A 253 -16.78 -13.79 17.37
C SER A 253 -18.02 -14.39 16.71
N ILE A 254 -18.18 -14.21 15.40
CA ILE A 254 -19.30 -14.77 14.63
C ILE A 254 -19.26 -16.30 14.68
N SER A 255 -18.10 -16.91 14.37
CA SER A 255 -17.96 -18.36 14.40
C SER A 255 -18.24 -18.94 15.79
N SER A 256 -17.72 -18.30 16.85
CA SER A 256 -17.96 -18.72 18.23
C SER A 256 -19.44 -18.62 18.61
N ASN A 257 -20.12 -17.53 18.23
CA ASN A 257 -21.54 -17.33 18.50
C ASN A 257 -22.41 -18.41 17.83
N ILE A 258 -22.17 -18.70 16.55
CA ILE A 258 -22.89 -19.75 15.80
C ILE A 258 -22.65 -21.12 16.44
N GLN A 259 -21.41 -21.45 16.78
CA GLN A 259 -21.06 -22.71 17.43
C GLN A 259 -21.73 -22.87 18.79
N GLN A 260 -21.70 -21.82 19.62
CA GLN A 260 -22.36 -21.82 20.92
C GLN A 260 -23.88 -21.98 20.77
N ARG A 261 -24.48 -21.29 19.78
CA ARG A 261 -25.91 -21.41 19.50
C ARG A 261 -26.30 -22.82 19.09
N ARG A 262 -25.53 -23.42 18.17
CA ARG A 262 -25.71 -24.80 17.72
C ARG A 262 -25.61 -25.76 18.90
N ALA A 263 -24.67 -25.57 19.81
CA ALA A 263 -24.52 -26.39 21.01
C ALA A 263 -25.74 -26.30 21.96
N TYR A 264 -26.31 -25.11 22.16
CA TYR A 264 -27.53 -24.95 22.97
C TYR A 264 -28.74 -25.65 22.33
N LEU A 265 -28.91 -25.52 21.01
CA LEU A 265 -30.00 -26.16 20.29
C LEU A 265 -29.90 -27.69 20.34
N TYR A 266 -28.70 -28.27 20.22
CA TYR A 266 -28.53 -29.72 20.39
C TYR A 266 -28.88 -30.19 21.80
N LYS A 267 -28.53 -29.43 22.84
CA LYS A 267 -28.95 -29.74 24.22
C LYS A 267 -30.47 -29.67 24.38
N SER A 268 -31.12 -28.67 23.77
CA SER A 268 -32.58 -28.55 23.76
C SER A 268 -33.24 -29.73 23.05
N LEU A 269 -32.72 -30.13 21.88
CA LEU A 269 -33.21 -31.27 21.11
C LEU A 269 -33.12 -32.58 21.91
N GLU A 270 -31.99 -32.83 22.58
CA GLU A 270 -31.81 -34.00 23.42
C GLU A 270 -32.79 -34.01 24.61
N LEU A 271 -33.06 -32.85 25.22
CA LEU A 271 -34.05 -32.74 26.27
C LEU A 271 -35.45 -33.10 25.78
N HIS A 272 -35.91 -32.51 24.66
CA HIS A 272 -37.21 -32.80 24.08
C HIS A 272 -37.36 -34.29 23.69
N ARG A 273 -36.32 -34.89 23.08
CA ARG A 273 -36.31 -36.33 22.74
C ARG A 273 -36.42 -37.23 23.96
N ARG A 274 -35.88 -36.83 25.11
CA ARG A 274 -36.02 -37.58 26.36
C ARG A 274 -37.43 -37.44 26.92
N LEU A 275 -38.00 -36.24 26.91
CA LEU A 275 -39.35 -35.98 27.38
C LEU A 275 -40.39 -36.77 26.58
N GLU A 276 -40.27 -36.83 25.25
CA GLU A 276 -41.16 -37.62 24.38
C GLU A 276 -41.10 -39.14 24.64
N LYS A 277 -40.00 -39.66 25.21
CA LYS A 277 -39.83 -41.09 25.49
C LYS A 277 -40.40 -41.53 26.83
N ILE A 278 -40.88 -40.62 27.68
CA ILE A 278 -41.41 -40.95 29.01
C ILE A 278 -42.88 -41.39 28.86
N PRO A 279 -43.20 -42.70 29.03
CA PRO A 279 -44.51 -43.26 28.68
C PRO A 279 -45.68 -42.77 29.55
N TYR A 280 -45.39 -42.04 30.63
CA TYR A 280 -46.37 -41.62 31.63
C TYR A 280 -46.54 -40.10 31.74
N LEU A 281 -45.82 -39.32 30.92
CA LEU A 281 -45.88 -37.85 30.99
C LEU A 281 -47.25 -37.32 30.51
N ASP A 282 -47.83 -37.88 29.44
CA ASP A 282 -49.16 -37.48 28.98
C ASP A 282 -50.27 -37.83 29.99
N PRO A 283 -50.33 -39.04 30.58
CA PRO A 283 -51.27 -39.36 31.66
C PRO A 283 -51.09 -38.54 32.95
N LEU A 284 -49.85 -38.24 33.36
CA LEU A 284 -49.54 -37.47 34.58
C LEU A 284 -49.85 -35.97 34.42
N MET A 285 -49.56 -35.39 33.26
CA MET A 285 -49.92 -34.00 32.96
C MET A 285 -51.44 -33.84 32.89
N SER A 286 -52.13 -34.82 32.31
CA SER A 286 -53.59 -34.88 32.27
C SER A 286 -54.23 -35.07 33.66
N SER A 287 -53.62 -35.88 34.55
CA SER A 287 -54.15 -36.12 35.91
C SER A 287 -53.88 -34.97 36.90
N LEU A 288 -52.83 -34.18 36.67
CA LEU A 288 -52.53 -32.96 37.44
C LEU A 288 -53.33 -31.73 36.96
N GLY A 289 -54.23 -31.88 35.98
CA GLY A 289 -54.99 -30.77 35.40
C GLY A 289 -54.12 -29.75 34.64
N LEU A 290 -52.87 -30.12 34.31
CA LEU A 290 -51.94 -29.32 33.55
C LEU A 290 -52.11 -29.68 32.06
N CYS A 291 -52.98 -28.96 31.35
CA CYS A 291 -53.05 -29.08 29.90
C CYS A 291 -51.71 -28.65 29.28
N ALA A 292 -50.90 -29.62 28.85
CA ALA A 292 -49.79 -29.36 27.94
C ALA A 292 -50.37 -29.13 26.53
N SER A 293 -50.83 -27.92 26.24
CA SER A 293 -51.04 -27.49 24.86
C SER A 293 -49.68 -27.28 24.19
N LEU A 294 -49.03 -28.37 23.78
CA LEU A 294 -47.84 -28.34 22.92
C LEU A 294 -48.12 -27.75 21.52
N HIS A 295 -49.36 -27.36 21.22
CA HIS A 295 -49.78 -26.87 19.91
C HIS A 295 -50.06 -25.36 19.80
N ASN A 296 -50.05 -24.59 20.89
CA ASN A 296 -50.14 -23.12 20.80
C ASN A 296 -49.98 -22.49 22.18
N ALA A 297 -48.87 -21.78 22.44
CA ALA A 297 -48.82 -20.65 23.38
C ALA A 297 -47.39 -20.09 23.47
N GLY A 298 -47.10 -19.12 22.60
CA GLY A 298 -46.28 -18.00 23.02
C GLY A 298 -47.06 -17.21 24.07
N ARG A 299 -46.49 -17.10 25.27
CA ARG A 299 -46.93 -16.33 26.45
C ARG A 299 -48.05 -16.97 27.30
N SER A 300 -47.86 -16.83 28.61
CA SER A 300 -48.71 -17.27 29.73
C SER A 300 -48.68 -18.76 30.05
N TRP A 301 -47.69 -19.17 30.84
CA TRP A 301 -47.82 -20.35 31.69
C TRP A 301 -48.04 -19.83 33.12
N TRP A 302 -48.98 -20.47 33.83
CA TRP A 302 -49.62 -20.07 35.09
C TRP A 302 -50.81 -19.10 34.97
N GLN A 303 -51.92 -19.57 34.39
CA GLN A 303 -53.24 -19.10 34.82
C GLN A 303 -54.02 -20.27 35.44
N ARG A 304 -54.61 -19.97 36.60
CA ARG A 304 -55.36 -20.88 37.46
C ARG A 304 -56.71 -21.22 36.78
N PRO A 305 -57.16 -22.48 36.73
CA PRO A 305 -58.49 -22.79 36.21
C PRO A 305 -59.57 -22.26 37.16
N GLU A 306 -60.59 -21.59 36.63
CA GLU A 306 -61.77 -21.21 37.40
C GLU A 306 -62.52 -22.48 37.86
N GLY A 307 -62.64 -22.67 39.18
CA GLY A 307 -63.41 -23.77 39.78
C GLY A 307 -62.75 -24.55 40.92
N CYS A 308 -61.54 -24.20 41.37
CA CYS A 308 -60.87 -24.89 42.48
C CYS A 308 -61.01 -24.12 43.82
N SER A 309 -61.89 -24.60 44.69
CA SER A 309 -62.34 -23.94 45.93
C SER A 309 -61.51 -24.23 47.20
N THR A 310 -60.35 -24.87 47.09
CA THR A 310 -59.54 -25.20 48.27
C THR A 310 -58.25 -24.39 48.30
N TRP A 311 -58.15 -23.52 49.30
CA TRP A 311 -56.90 -22.89 49.72
C TRP A 311 -56.00 -23.97 50.32
N LEU A 312 -54.79 -24.15 49.79
CA LEU A 312 -53.71 -24.76 50.56
C LEU A 312 -53.16 -23.67 51.50
N PRO A 313 -52.97 -23.97 52.80
CA PRO A 313 -52.64 -22.96 53.80
C PRO A 313 -51.24 -22.37 53.58
N GLU A 314 -51.15 -21.04 53.72
CA GLU A 314 -49.92 -20.30 53.96
C GLU A 314 -49.28 -20.82 55.26
N ASN A 315 -48.38 -21.80 55.17
CA ASN A 315 -47.31 -22.01 56.14
C ASN A 315 -46.35 -23.11 55.66
N ILE A 316 -45.35 -22.70 54.87
CA ILE A 316 -44.04 -23.34 54.90
C ILE A 316 -43.01 -22.20 55.00
N THR A 317 -42.73 -21.82 56.23
CA THR A 317 -41.51 -21.10 56.61
C THR A 317 -40.29 -21.84 56.07
N ALA A 318 -39.46 -21.13 55.31
CA ALA A 318 -38.17 -21.59 54.83
C ALA A 318 -37.23 -21.90 56.01
N PRO A 319 -36.47 -23.02 55.99
CA PRO A 319 -35.28 -23.15 56.82
C PRO A 319 -34.13 -22.37 56.16
N CYS A 320 -33.66 -21.33 56.85
CA CYS A 320 -32.39 -20.66 56.57
C CYS A 320 -31.26 -21.69 56.61
N LEU A 321 -30.57 -21.90 55.49
CA LEU A 321 -29.29 -22.60 55.46
C LEU A 321 -28.20 -21.63 55.94
N SER A 322 -27.84 -21.78 57.20
CA SER A 322 -26.64 -21.22 57.82
C SER A 322 -25.37 -21.83 57.21
N THR A 323 -24.46 -20.96 56.77
CA THR A 323 -23.05 -21.24 56.50
C THR A 323 -22.32 -21.68 57.79
N PRO A 324 -21.39 -22.65 57.74
CA PRO A 324 -20.37 -22.79 58.77
C PRO A 324 -19.12 -22.02 58.34
N GLN A 325 -18.82 -20.95 59.07
CA GLN A 325 -17.47 -20.42 59.22
C GLN A 325 -16.61 -21.44 59.98
N GLY A 326 -15.52 -21.87 59.36
CA GLY A 326 -14.39 -22.49 60.05
C GLY A 326 -13.24 -21.48 60.16
N ARG A 327 -12.94 -21.05 61.39
CA ARG A 327 -11.61 -20.64 61.85
C ARG A 327 -11.49 -21.12 63.29
N ILE A 328 -10.54 -22.00 63.59
CA ILE A 328 -9.19 -21.73 64.11
C ILE A 328 -8.35 -22.96 63.78
#